data_AF-A0A918TC00-F1
#
_entry.id   AF-A0A918TC00-F1
#
_cell.length_a   1.000
_cell.length_b   1.000
_cell.length_c   1.000
_cell.angle_alpha   90.00
_cell.angle_beta   90.00
_cell.angle_gamma   90.00
#
_symmetry.space_group_name_H-M   'P 1'
#
loop_
_entity.id
_entity.type
_entity.pdbx_description
1 polymer ?
#
loop_
_entity_poly.entity_id
_entity_poly.type
_entity_poly.pdbx_seq_one_letter_code
_entity_poly.pdbx_strand_id
1 'polypeptide(L)'
;MADDTASLPASLPAGRPAPDGTTDEARRCLAQAQLALLATLVADGPPPDGFDRERLEVQRRALLAKRAGIVAKVAPDLGDILGPDFRRLFLDYARGRPMIDGYQRDALDFARNLLHMDAAPEHRQQLADWVAERTGRGAPAEGPFRRLAAALRIGRPARRRADRKASR
;
A
#
# COMPACT_ATOMS: atom_id res chain seq x y z
N MET A 1 -68.13 13.02 39.61
CA MET A 1 -67.06 13.95 39.99
C MET A 1 -65.83 13.09 40.22
N ALA A 2 -65.03 12.90 39.17
CA ALA A 2 -63.84 13.70 38.87
C ALA A 2 -62.70 13.29 39.84
N ASP A 3 -61.96 12.24 39.49
CA ASP A 3 -60.65 12.33 38.80
C ASP A 3 -59.54 12.61 39.82
N ASP A 4 -59.08 11.55 40.50
CA ASP A 4 -57.89 11.63 41.36
C ASP A 4 -56.69 11.14 40.55
N THR A 5 -55.88 12.12 40.18
CA THR A 5 -54.84 12.03 39.17
C THR A 5 -53.65 11.25 39.72
N ALA A 6 -53.36 10.11 39.08
CA ALA A 6 -52.10 9.39 39.27
C ALA A 6 -50.91 10.33 38.98
N SER A 7 -50.24 10.77 40.04
CA SER A 7 -49.02 11.57 39.93
C SER A 7 -47.85 10.65 39.54
N LEU A 8 -47.53 10.63 38.24
CA LEU A 8 -46.28 10.08 37.73
C LEU A 8 -45.11 10.95 38.21
N PRO A 9 -43.97 10.40 38.65
CA PRO A 9 -42.79 11.20 38.88
C PRO A 9 -42.35 11.82 37.55
N ALA A 10 -42.31 13.16 37.56
CA ALA A 10 -41.88 13.98 36.45
C ALA A 10 -40.49 13.53 35.95
N SER A 11 -40.41 13.49 34.62
CA SER A 11 -39.25 13.35 33.77
C SER A 11 -37.91 13.74 34.38
N LEU A 12 -36.94 12.85 34.18
CA LEU A 12 -35.50 13.04 34.22
C LEU A 12 -35.08 14.49 33.91
N PRO A 13 -34.22 15.13 34.71
CA PRO A 13 -33.65 16.40 34.32
C PRO A 13 -32.86 16.22 33.02
N ALA A 14 -33.37 16.87 31.98
CA ALA A 14 -32.64 17.18 30.78
C ALA A 14 -31.46 18.08 31.13
N GLY A 15 -30.27 17.63 30.75
CA GLY A 15 -29.03 18.39 30.86
C GLY A 15 -27.88 17.47 30.52
N ARG A 16 -27.64 17.25 29.22
CA ARG A 16 -26.32 16.74 28.80
C ARG A 16 -25.31 17.74 29.37
N PRO A 17 -24.37 17.34 30.24
CA PRO A 17 -23.42 18.28 30.82
C PRO A 17 -22.75 19.02 29.67
N ALA A 18 -22.72 20.35 29.76
CA ALA A 18 -21.94 21.17 28.85
C ALA A 18 -20.52 20.59 28.83
N PRO A 19 -19.82 20.55 27.68
CA PRO A 19 -18.46 20.07 27.67
C PRO A 19 -17.65 20.95 28.63
N ASP A 20 -17.27 20.39 29.77
CA ASP A 20 -16.32 21.04 30.66
C ASP A 20 -15.09 21.34 29.81
N GLY A 21 -14.67 22.62 29.74
CA GLY A 21 -13.60 23.07 28.83
C GLY A 21 -12.35 22.19 28.91
N THR A 22 -12.06 21.68 30.11
CA THR A 22 -10.98 20.73 30.41
C THR A 22 -11.13 19.37 29.70
N THR A 23 -12.34 18.80 29.64
CA THR A 23 -12.57 17.51 28.95
C THR A 23 -12.46 17.66 27.44
N ASP A 24 -12.92 18.79 26.90
CA ASP A 24 -12.82 19.07 25.46
C ASP A 24 -11.37 19.35 25.04
N GLU A 25 -10.61 20.07 25.87
CA GLU A 25 -9.16 20.24 25.71
C GLU A 25 -8.40 18.92 25.74
N ALA A 26 -8.71 18.04 26.69
CA ALA A 26 -8.11 16.71 26.78
C ALA A 26 -8.41 15.87 25.51
N ARG A 27 -9.64 15.93 24.99
CA ARG A 27 -10.02 15.24 23.74
C ARG A 27 -9.26 15.79 22.54
N ARG A 28 -9.10 17.12 22.43
CA ARG A 28 -8.31 17.75 21.35
C ARG A 28 -6.85 17.32 21.40
N CYS A 29 -6.24 17.31 22.59
CA CYS A 29 -4.86 16.87 22.78
C CYS A 29 -4.69 15.39 22.36
N LEU A 30 -5.61 14.51 22.75
CA LEU A 30 -5.61 13.11 22.32
C LEU A 30 -5.72 12.98 20.81
N ALA A 31 -6.64 13.70 20.17
CA ALA A 31 -6.81 13.66 18.72
C ALA A 31 -5.55 14.12 17.98
N GLN A 32 -4.86 15.14 18.49
CA GLN A 32 -3.58 15.61 17.94
C GLN A 32 -2.48 14.54 18.06
N ALA A 33 -2.38 13.88 19.23
CA ALA A 33 -1.41 12.80 19.44
C ALA A 33 -1.68 11.59 18.53
N GLN A 34 -2.95 11.22 18.34
CA GLN A 34 -3.37 10.16 17.42
C GLN A 34 -3.03 10.51 15.97
N LEU A 35 -3.27 11.75 15.54
CA LEU A 35 -2.92 12.21 14.20
C LEU A 35 -1.41 12.18 13.98
N ALA A 36 -0.61 12.64 14.96
CA ALA A 36 0.85 12.60 14.90
C ALA A 36 1.38 11.15 14.80
N LEU A 37 0.80 10.23 15.58
CA LEU A 37 1.13 8.81 15.51
C LEU A 37 0.82 8.22 14.12
N LEU A 38 -0.36 8.50 13.58
CA LEU A 38 -0.73 8.04 12.24
C LEU A 38 0.21 8.63 11.18
N ALA A 39 0.48 9.93 11.22
CA ALA A 39 1.40 10.59 10.30
C ALA A 39 2.80 9.97 10.36
N THR A 40 3.30 9.63 11.55
CA THR A 40 4.56 8.91 11.72
C THR A 40 4.55 7.55 11.04
N LEU A 41 3.48 6.78 11.21
CA LEU A 41 3.40 5.42 10.69
C LEU A 41 3.19 5.36 9.17
N VAL A 42 2.44 6.29 8.57
CA VAL A 42 2.05 6.19 7.15
C VAL A 42 2.69 7.22 6.23
N ALA A 43 3.18 8.35 6.76
CA ALA A 43 3.66 9.49 6.00
C ALA A 43 5.06 9.98 6.42
N ASP A 44 5.80 9.16 7.17
CA ASP A 44 7.15 9.48 7.67
C ASP A 44 7.23 10.75 8.54
N GLY A 45 6.16 11.05 9.27
CA GLY A 45 6.15 12.13 10.26
C GLY A 45 7.12 11.87 11.44
N PRO A 46 7.47 12.91 12.20
CA PRO A 46 8.33 12.78 13.37
C PRO A 46 7.64 11.97 14.47
N PRO A 47 8.36 11.09 15.20
CA PRO A 47 7.77 10.29 16.27
C PRO A 47 7.23 11.19 17.38
N PRO A 48 5.98 10.98 17.84
CA PRO A 48 5.42 11.73 18.96
C PRO A 48 6.13 11.39 20.28
N ASP A 49 6.11 12.33 21.22
CA ASP A 49 6.72 12.17 22.54
C ASP A 49 6.19 10.92 23.26
N GLY A 50 7.09 10.23 23.97
CA GLY A 50 6.76 9.02 24.72
C GLY A 50 6.62 7.74 23.89
N PHE A 51 6.76 7.82 22.56
CA PHE A 51 6.82 6.63 21.71
C PHE A 51 8.26 6.22 21.38
N ASP A 52 8.51 4.92 21.44
CA ASP A 52 9.77 4.33 21.05
C ASP A 52 9.91 4.32 19.51
N ARG A 53 10.94 5.00 19.02
CA ARG A 53 11.22 5.14 17.58
C ARG A 53 11.47 3.79 16.91
N GLU A 54 12.19 2.88 17.54
CA GLU A 54 12.51 1.57 16.96
C GLU A 54 11.24 0.70 16.82
N ARG A 55 10.36 0.73 17.83
CA ARG A 55 9.06 0.06 17.78
C ARG A 55 8.16 0.62 16.69
N LEU A 56 8.15 1.95 16.51
CA LEU A 56 7.40 2.57 15.42
C LEU A 56 7.91 2.15 14.03
N GLU A 57 9.23 2.02 13.87
CA GLU A 57 9.82 1.52 12.61
C GLU A 57 9.43 0.06 12.32
N VAL A 58 9.33 -0.80 13.35
CA VAL A 58 8.82 -2.16 13.19
C VAL A 58 7.37 -2.13 12.69
N GLN A 59 6.51 -1.30 13.29
CA GLN A 59 5.11 -1.19 12.87
C GLN A 59 4.96 -0.63 11.45
N ARG A 60 5.73 0.41 11.11
CA ARG A 60 5.78 0.96 9.75
C ARG A 60 6.13 -0.12 8.73
N ARG A 61 7.18 -0.90 8.97
CA ARG A 61 7.59 -2.01 8.08
C ARG A 61 6.50 -3.07 7.94
N ALA A 62 5.79 -3.40 9.02
CA ALA A 62 4.67 -4.33 8.98
C ALA A 62 3.50 -3.80 8.14
N LEU A 63 3.16 -2.51 8.26
CA LEU A 63 2.12 -1.86 7.46
C LEU A 63 2.48 -1.84 5.96
N LEU A 64 3.73 -1.47 5.64
CA LEU A 64 4.22 -1.49 4.25
C LEU A 64 4.22 -2.90 3.67
N ALA A 65 4.64 -3.90 4.44
CA ALA A 65 4.59 -5.30 4.06
C ALA A 65 3.16 -5.78 3.80
N LYS A 66 2.20 -5.35 4.62
CA LYS A 66 0.78 -5.67 4.45
C LYS A 66 0.25 -5.05 3.17
N ARG A 67 0.54 -3.77 2.92
CA ARG A 67 0.15 -3.06 1.70
C ARG A 67 0.71 -3.75 0.46
N ALA A 68 2.00 -4.10 0.46
CA ALA A 68 2.62 -4.86 -0.64
C ALA A 68 1.89 -6.18 -0.91
N GLY A 69 1.52 -6.91 0.15
CA GLY A 69 0.78 -8.17 0.04
C GLY A 69 -0.66 -8.01 -0.48
N ILE A 70 -1.31 -6.86 -0.25
CA ILE A 70 -2.62 -6.57 -0.84
C ILE A 70 -2.45 -6.15 -2.30
N VAL A 71 -1.47 -5.29 -2.62
CA VAL A 71 -1.18 -4.85 -3.99
C VAL A 71 -0.86 -6.04 -4.89
N ALA A 72 -0.03 -6.98 -4.43
CA ALA A 72 0.25 -8.21 -5.16
C ALA A 72 -1.01 -9.05 -5.47
N LYS A 73 -2.05 -8.96 -4.63
CA LYS A 73 -3.32 -9.66 -4.85
C LYS A 73 -4.24 -8.93 -5.82
N VAL A 74 -4.29 -7.59 -5.76
CA VAL A 74 -5.16 -6.79 -6.65
C VAL A 74 -4.53 -6.56 -8.03
N ALA A 75 -3.21 -6.68 -8.14
CA ALA A 75 -2.43 -6.53 -9.37
C ALA A 75 -1.45 -7.71 -9.53
N PRO A 76 -1.95 -8.95 -9.72
CA PRO A 76 -1.10 -10.13 -9.80
C PRO A 76 -0.13 -10.06 -10.98
N ASP A 77 -0.56 -9.53 -12.13
CA ASP A 77 0.31 -9.38 -13.31
C ASP A 77 1.57 -8.54 -13.00
N LEU A 78 1.46 -7.55 -12.11
CA LEU A 78 2.59 -6.72 -11.70
C LEU A 78 3.58 -7.48 -10.82
N GLY A 79 3.06 -8.40 -9.98
CA GLY A 79 3.86 -9.36 -9.24
C GLY A 79 4.57 -10.35 -10.18
N ASP A 80 3.91 -10.81 -11.23
CA ASP A 80 4.50 -11.70 -12.24
C ASP A 80 5.61 -10.99 -13.05
N ILE A 81 5.40 -9.72 -13.42
CA ILE A 81 6.39 -8.92 -14.15
C ILE A 81 7.66 -8.72 -13.32
N LEU A 82 7.51 -8.28 -12.07
CA LEU A 82 8.64 -7.91 -11.20
C LEU A 82 9.23 -9.09 -10.43
N GLY A 83 8.51 -10.21 -10.37
CA GLY A 83 8.95 -11.44 -9.71
C GLY A 83 9.48 -11.20 -8.29
N PRO A 84 10.67 -11.74 -7.94
CA PRO A 84 11.27 -11.59 -6.62
C PRO A 84 11.54 -10.13 -6.20
N ASP A 85 11.76 -9.22 -7.15
CA ASP A 85 12.07 -7.81 -6.88
C ASP A 85 10.83 -7.00 -6.48
N PHE A 86 9.63 -7.49 -6.78
CA PHE A 86 8.35 -6.80 -6.49
C PHE A 86 8.33 -6.24 -5.06
N ARG A 87 8.63 -7.09 -4.07
CA ARG A 87 8.50 -6.72 -2.67
C ARG A 87 9.49 -5.62 -2.28
N ARG A 88 10.75 -5.75 -2.70
CA ARG A 88 11.79 -4.75 -2.40
C ARG A 88 11.42 -3.40 -3.02
N LEU A 89 11.13 -3.40 -4.32
CA LEU A 89 10.77 -2.20 -5.07
C LEU A 89 9.51 -1.53 -4.51
N PHE A 90 8.50 -2.31 -4.13
CA PHE A 90 7.28 -1.76 -3.54
C PHE A 90 7.54 -1.11 -2.18
N LEU A 91 8.33 -1.74 -1.31
CA LEU A 91 8.67 -1.18 0.00
C LEU A 91 9.45 0.13 -0.12
N ASP A 92 10.35 0.23 -1.09
CA ASP A 92 11.10 1.46 -1.37
C ASP A 92 10.20 2.56 -1.95
N TYR A 93 9.28 2.21 -2.85
CA TYR A 93 8.25 3.13 -3.36
C TYR A 93 7.36 3.68 -2.24
N ALA A 94 6.83 2.80 -1.40
CA ALA A 94 5.79 3.15 -0.43
C ALA A 94 6.34 3.85 0.84
N ARG A 95 7.66 3.89 1.02
CA ARG A 95 8.30 4.56 2.17
C ARG A 95 7.93 6.04 2.18
N GLY A 96 7.31 6.49 3.28
CA GLY A 96 6.85 7.87 3.47
C GLY A 96 5.73 8.33 2.54
N ARG A 97 5.08 7.41 1.80
CA ARG A 97 3.99 7.74 0.88
C ARG A 97 2.66 7.16 1.38
N PRO A 98 1.76 7.99 1.95
CA PRO A 98 0.44 7.51 2.34
C PRO A 98 -0.38 7.08 1.10
N MET A 99 -1.25 6.08 1.28
CA MET A 99 -2.16 5.62 0.23
C MET A 99 -3.44 6.46 0.26
N ILE A 100 -3.78 7.12 -0.86
CA ILE A 100 -4.92 8.05 -0.93
C ILE A 100 -6.13 7.42 -1.64
N ASP A 101 -5.89 6.71 -2.75
CA ASP A 101 -6.96 6.35 -3.70
C ASP A 101 -7.20 4.83 -3.82
N GLY A 102 -6.87 4.08 -2.77
CA GLY A 102 -7.04 2.63 -2.71
C GLY A 102 -6.01 1.82 -3.52
N TYR A 103 -6.10 0.49 -3.42
CA TYR A 103 -5.02 -0.41 -3.83
C TYR A 103 -4.81 -0.54 -5.35
N GLN A 104 -5.86 -0.38 -6.16
CA GLN A 104 -5.71 -0.42 -7.62
C GLN A 104 -4.96 0.80 -8.14
N ARG A 105 -5.32 1.99 -7.64
CA ARG A 105 -4.62 3.22 -7.98
C ARG A 105 -3.19 3.21 -7.47
N ASP A 106 -2.98 2.67 -6.27
CA ASP A 106 -1.66 2.49 -5.69
C ASP A 106 -0.74 1.61 -6.54
N ALA A 107 -1.25 0.48 -7.04
CA ALA A 107 -0.52 -0.37 -7.98
C ALA A 107 -0.13 0.39 -9.26
N LEU A 108 -1.05 1.21 -9.77
CA LEU A 108 -0.81 2.02 -10.96
C LEU A 108 0.27 3.08 -10.75
N ASP A 109 0.21 3.79 -9.62
CA ASP A 109 1.18 4.83 -9.29
C ASP A 109 2.55 4.25 -8.94
N PHE A 110 2.60 3.05 -8.33
CA PHE A 110 3.83 2.28 -8.16
C PHE A 110 4.50 1.97 -9.51
N ALA A 111 3.77 1.38 -10.46
CA ALA A 111 4.32 1.06 -11.78
C ALA A 111 4.80 2.33 -12.53
N ARG A 112 4.03 3.42 -12.45
CA ARG A 112 4.44 4.73 -13.02
C ARG A 112 5.71 5.28 -12.36
N ASN A 113 5.83 5.15 -11.05
CA ASN A 113 7.03 5.57 -10.33
C ASN A 113 8.26 4.77 -10.76
N LEU A 114 8.13 3.46 -10.96
CA LEU A 114 9.23 2.63 -11.48
C LEU A 114 9.68 3.06 -12.88
N LEU A 115 8.73 3.37 -13.77
CA LEU A 115 9.04 3.87 -15.11
C LEU A 115 9.71 5.25 -15.09
N HIS A 116 9.24 6.13 -14.20
CA HIS A 116 9.77 7.49 -14.05
C HIS A 116 11.19 7.49 -13.48
N MET A 117 11.46 6.63 -12.50
CA MET A 117 12.77 6.52 -11.84
C MET A 117 13.72 5.52 -12.53
N ASP A 118 13.26 4.85 -13.58
CA ASP A 118 13.98 3.77 -14.26
C ASP A 118 14.51 2.70 -13.28
N ALA A 119 13.71 2.37 -12.27
CA ALA A 119 14.11 1.52 -11.16
C ALA A 119 13.98 0.01 -11.43
N ALA A 120 13.48 -0.35 -12.62
CA ALA A 120 13.35 -1.73 -13.12
C ALA A 120 13.52 -1.74 -14.65
N PRO A 121 14.71 -1.37 -15.18
CA PRO A 121 14.94 -1.18 -16.61
C PRO A 121 14.69 -2.46 -17.42
N GLU A 122 14.97 -3.63 -16.84
CA GLU A 122 14.71 -4.94 -17.42
C GLU A 122 13.23 -5.22 -17.68
N HIS A 123 12.33 -4.58 -16.91
CA HIS A 123 10.88 -4.74 -17.01
C HIS A 123 10.18 -3.53 -17.65
N ARG A 124 10.94 -2.53 -18.11
CA ARG A 124 10.42 -1.23 -18.55
C ARG A 124 9.29 -1.33 -19.57
N GLN A 125 9.45 -2.17 -20.60
CA GLN A 125 8.42 -2.33 -21.63
C GLN A 125 7.14 -2.97 -21.07
N GLN A 126 7.28 -4.06 -20.31
CA GLN A 126 6.14 -4.78 -19.73
C GLN A 126 5.36 -3.89 -18.74
N LEU A 127 6.07 -3.06 -17.96
CA LEU A 127 5.46 -2.07 -17.07
C LEU A 127 4.73 -0.97 -17.87
N ALA A 128 5.31 -0.49 -18.97
CA ALA A 128 4.69 0.52 -19.82
C ALA A 128 3.39 0.00 -20.45
N ASP A 129 3.42 -1.22 -20.97
CA ASP A 129 2.25 -1.90 -21.55
C ASP A 129 1.14 -2.07 -20.49
N TRP A 130 1.51 -2.59 -19.31
CA TRP A 130 0.58 -2.78 -18.18
C TRP A 130 -0.07 -1.46 -17.71
N VAL A 131 0.68 -0.36 -17.70
CA VAL A 131 0.16 0.99 -17.38
C VAL A 131 -0.75 1.51 -18.50
N ALA A 132 -0.40 1.29 -19.77
CA ALA A 132 -1.19 1.74 -20.91
C ALA A 132 -2.58 1.08 -20.93
N GLU A 133 -2.64 -0.23 -20.70
CA GLU A 133 -3.89 -1.01 -20.59
C GLU A 133 -4.84 -0.43 -19.53
N ARG A 134 -4.32 -0.10 -18.35
CA ARG A 134 -5.14 0.41 -17.21
C ARG A 134 -5.52 1.87 -17.31
N THR A 135 -4.83 2.64 -18.14
CA THR A 135 -5.13 4.07 -18.35
C THR A 135 -6.03 4.33 -19.54
N GLY A 136 -6.48 3.28 -20.23
CA GLY A 136 -7.27 3.39 -21.46
C GLY A 136 -6.49 4.01 -22.62
N ARG A 137 -5.15 4.10 -22.50
CA ARG A 137 -4.25 4.64 -23.53
C ARG A 137 -3.56 3.55 -24.35
N GLY A 138 -3.76 2.28 -24.00
CA GLY A 138 -3.39 1.17 -24.86
C GLY A 138 -4.35 1.10 -26.05
N ALA A 139 -3.84 1.35 -27.26
CA ALA A 139 -4.42 0.69 -28.43
C ALA A 139 -4.44 -0.83 -28.14
N PRO A 140 -5.41 -1.61 -28.67
CA PRO A 140 -5.41 -3.05 -28.46
C PRO A 140 -4.15 -3.64 -29.11
N ALA A 141 -3.09 -3.81 -28.32
CA ALA A 141 -1.93 -4.58 -28.69
C ALA A 141 -2.36 -6.06 -28.62
N GLU A 142 -2.97 -6.52 -29.71
CA GLU A 142 -3.05 -7.91 -30.15
C GLU A 142 -3.09 -9.01 -29.05
N GLY A 143 -4.24 -9.11 -28.38
CA GLY A 143 -4.93 -10.39 -28.22
C GLY A 143 -4.72 -11.21 -26.92
N PRO A 144 -5.80 -11.84 -26.39
CA PRO A 144 -5.82 -12.57 -25.11
C PRO A 144 -5.04 -13.90 -25.07
N PHE A 145 -4.28 -14.24 -26.11
CA PHE A 145 -3.63 -15.56 -26.26
C PHE A 145 -2.12 -15.57 -25.99
N ARG A 146 -1.45 -14.44 -25.69
CA ARG A 146 0.01 -14.48 -25.41
C ARG A 146 0.40 -14.99 -24.02
N ARG A 147 -0.54 -15.15 -23.07
CA ARG A 147 -0.29 -15.94 -21.85
C ARG A 147 0.00 -17.41 -22.16
N LEU A 148 -0.44 -17.91 -23.31
CA LEU A 148 -0.16 -19.29 -23.76
C LEU A 148 1.18 -19.42 -24.51
N ALA A 149 1.70 -18.34 -25.11
CA ALA A 149 2.93 -18.39 -25.91
C ALA A 149 4.23 -18.38 -25.07
N ALA A 150 4.17 -17.90 -23.82
CA ALA A 150 5.33 -17.93 -22.91
C ALA A 150 5.63 -19.35 -22.37
N ALA A 151 4.66 -20.26 -22.42
CA ALA A 151 4.78 -21.62 -21.91
C ALA A 151 5.52 -22.60 -22.85
N LEU A 152 5.86 -22.21 -24.08
CA LEU A 152 6.47 -23.11 -25.09
C LEU A 152 7.95 -22.84 -25.39
N ARG A 153 8.66 -22.04 -24.57
CA ARG A 153 10.09 -21.73 -24.77
C ARG A 153 11.03 -22.32 -23.71
N ILE A 154 10.68 -23.45 -23.11
CA ILE A 154 11.62 -24.27 -22.33
C ILE A 154 11.90 -25.54 -23.11
N GLY A 155 12.95 -25.51 -23.93
CA GLY A 155 13.36 -26.67 -24.71
C GLY A 155 14.50 -26.39 -25.68
N ARG A 156 15.71 -26.13 -25.17
CA ARG A 156 16.93 -26.40 -25.97
C ARG A 156 18.16 -26.68 -25.09
N PRO A 157 18.66 -27.91 -25.04
CA PRO A 157 19.90 -28.23 -24.35
C PRO A 157 21.14 -28.17 -25.27
N ALA A 158 22.29 -28.21 -24.60
CA ALA A 158 23.67 -28.43 -25.09
C ALA A 158 24.41 -27.16 -25.61
N ARG A 159 25.69 -26.94 -25.29
CA ARG A 159 26.79 -27.93 -25.29
C ARG A 159 27.94 -27.55 -24.35
N ARG A 160 28.48 -28.59 -23.69
CA ARG A 160 29.87 -28.67 -23.17
C ARG A 160 30.85 -28.27 -24.28
N ARG A 161 31.81 -27.38 -23.97
CA ARG A 161 33.09 -27.30 -24.69
C ARG A 161 34.18 -27.83 -23.78
N ALA A 162 34.83 -28.89 -24.26
CA ALA A 162 36.02 -29.48 -23.71
C ALA A 162 37.24 -28.58 -23.93
N ASP A 163 38.19 -28.78 -23.03
CA ASP A 163 39.64 -28.52 -23.07
C ASP A 163 40.26 -28.07 -24.39
N ARG A 164 41.13 -27.06 -24.26
CA ARG A 164 42.38 -26.98 -25.03
C ARG A 164 43.45 -26.18 -24.29
N LYS A 165 44.47 -26.92 -23.85
CA LYS A 165 45.91 -26.61 -23.78
C LYS A 165 46.32 -25.15 -23.67
N ALA A 166 46.93 -24.79 -22.53
CA ALA A 166 47.97 -23.78 -22.47
C ALA A 166 49.34 -24.49 -22.44
N SER A 167 50.19 -24.09 -23.38
CA SER A 167 51.59 -24.49 -23.51
C SER A 167 52.44 -23.34 -22.97
N ARG A 168 53.35 -23.61 -22.03
CA ARG A 168 54.75 -23.15 -21.97
C ARG A 168 55.37 -23.52 -20.64
#